data_AF-A0A484MKM8-F1
#
_entry.id   AF-A0A484MKM8-F1
#
_cell.length_a   1.000
_cell.length_b   1.000
_cell.length_c   1.000
_cell.angle_alpha   90.00
_cell.angle_beta   90.00
_cell.angle_gamma   90.00
#
_symmetry.space_group_name_H-M   'P 1'
#
loop_
_entity.id
_entity.type
_entity.pdbx_description
1 polymer ?
#
loop_
_entity_poly.entity_id
_entity_poly.type
_entity_poly.pdbx_seq_one_letter_code
_entity_poly.pdbx_strand_id
1 'polypeptide(L)'
;MLQAHNRHQYSDLLIKPWKYNRFHTFKMGDVVFINFVKGFVGICLAVSISLLSFLVFSEWLRGFENPHAFVRTGTATTPDSIPCGGGEDDDRTPGATNISHVLFGIGSSLETWNGRRHYCDAWWDPDVMRGLVWLDGRPPENETWPERAPPFRVSQNTSGFQYTCSFGSRAAVRIARIVKESFELGAENVRWFVMGDDDTVFFPENLVAVLSKYDHREMYYIGGVSESVEQTEVHSYTMAYGGGGFAISYPLAAKLVRVLDGCIDRYADYYGSDQKIGGCITEIGVPLTKEPGFHQMDIREDPYGLLAAHPVAPLVSLHHLDYMWPMFPEKSQEESLRKLVSAYKTDPSRTLQQSFCYDTRRNWTISIAWGYTVQLYPALVRARELEMPFGTFLTWTSWQERPFTFDVRRMSSDLCEKPLIFYLDDKVGSFGSRGSVTTYNRAREEGGKECDSYEYKPALSVSAFNVSAQILSPDIWKKAPRRQCCEVVNDRNGTDHILQLKLRGCNRWESSVTPP
;
A
#
# COMPACT_ATOMS: atom_id res chain seq x y z
N MET A 1 -14.85 51.62 -6.34
CA MET A 1 -14.57 53.03 -6.65
C MET A 1 -14.21 53.75 -5.36
N LEU A 2 -13.24 54.66 -5.43
CA LEU A 2 -12.48 55.25 -4.33
C LEU A 2 -13.31 55.91 -3.22
N GLN A 3 -12.97 55.59 -1.96
CA GLN A 3 -12.76 56.54 -0.84
C GLN A 3 -12.35 55.72 0.39
N ALA A 4 -11.14 55.96 0.93
CA ALA A 4 -10.74 55.45 2.24
C ALA A 4 -9.88 56.51 2.93
N HIS A 5 -10.34 56.89 4.13
CA HIS A 5 -9.78 57.94 4.97
C HIS A 5 -9.03 57.34 6.16
N ASN A 6 -8.17 58.17 6.73
CA ASN A 6 -7.01 57.83 7.55
C ASN A 6 -7.28 57.30 8.98
N ARG A 7 -6.26 56.55 9.40
CA ARG A 7 -5.74 56.11 10.72
C ARG A 7 -6.03 56.89 12.01
N HIS A 8 -5.81 56.12 13.09
CA HIS A 8 -5.63 56.36 14.55
C HIS A 8 -6.89 56.02 15.38
N GLN A 9 -6.88 55.29 16.51
CA GLN A 9 -5.91 55.13 17.61
C GLN A 9 -6.37 54.03 18.62
N TYR A 10 -5.41 53.49 19.41
CA TYR A 10 -5.46 53.03 20.82
C TYR A 10 -6.14 51.71 21.36
N SER A 11 -5.26 50.85 21.91
CA SER A 11 -5.19 50.17 23.25
C SER A 11 -6.34 49.36 23.88
N ASP A 12 -5.97 48.14 24.31
CA ASP A 12 -6.21 47.42 25.58
C ASP A 12 -7.49 47.67 26.42
N LEU A 13 -8.23 46.60 26.75
CA LEU A 13 -8.40 46.06 28.13
C LEU A 13 -9.53 45.00 28.28
N LEU A 14 -9.23 44.03 29.12
CA LEU A 14 -10.01 42.91 29.68
C LEU A 14 -11.32 43.30 30.39
N ILE A 15 -12.38 42.47 30.28
CA ILE A 15 -13.44 42.29 31.31
C ILE A 15 -14.02 40.85 31.31
N LYS A 16 -14.07 40.20 32.50
CA LYS A 16 -15.02 39.13 32.95
C LYS A 16 -15.92 39.76 34.06
N PRO A 17 -16.86 39.04 34.73
CA PRO A 17 -18.06 38.31 34.32
C PRO A 17 -19.30 38.72 35.17
N TRP A 18 -20.55 38.41 34.79
CA TRP A 18 -21.71 38.54 35.71
C TRP A 18 -22.66 37.33 35.70
N LYS A 19 -23.06 36.94 36.91
CA LYS A 19 -24.03 35.92 37.31
C LYS A 19 -25.47 36.39 37.08
N TYR A 20 -26.40 35.47 36.78
CA TYR A 20 -27.73 35.36 37.41
C TYR A 20 -28.41 34.07 36.94
N ASN A 21 -28.92 33.22 37.84
CA ASN A 21 -30.00 32.27 37.54
C ASN A 21 -30.84 32.04 38.80
N ARG A 22 -32.15 32.31 38.69
CA ARG A 22 -33.18 32.07 39.71
C ARG A 22 -33.60 30.60 39.68
N PHE A 23 -33.74 29.97 40.85
CA PHE A 23 -34.42 28.69 40.99
C PHE A 23 -35.94 28.91 41.02
N HIS A 24 -36.66 28.25 40.10
CA HIS A 24 -38.11 28.05 40.19
C HIS A 24 -38.38 26.56 40.51
N THR A 25 -39.03 26.30 41.63
CA THR A 25 -39.55 24.96 41.98
C THR A 25 -40.79 24.66 41.12
N PHE A 26 -40.68 23.70 40.20
CA PHE A 26 -41.81 23.19 39.41
C PHE A 26 -42.61 22.17 40.22
N LYS A 27 -43.89 22.44 40.47
CA LYS A 27 -44.86 21.40 40.87
C LYS A 27 -45.30 20.65 39.61
N MET A 28 -44.85 19.41 39.45
CA MET A 28 -45.25 18.52 38.37
C MET A 28 -46.70 18.05 38.62
N GLY A 29 -47.62 18.27 37.68
CA GLY A 29 -49.00 17.79 37.80
C GLY A 29 -49.08 16.26 37.78
N ASP A 30 -50.00 15.68 38.55
CA ASP A 30 -50.14 14.24 38.81
C ASP A 30 -50.14 13.37 37.54
N VAL A 31 -50.66 13.88 36.43
CA VAL A 31 -50.71 13.18 35.14
C VAL A 31 -49.32 12.97 34.52
N VAL A 32 -48.41 13.95 34.67
CA VAL A 32 -47.04 13.84 34.15
C VAL A 32 -46.22 12.87 35.00
N PHE A 33 -46.44 12.88 36.32
CA PHE A 33 -45.82 11.93 37.23
C PHE A 33 -46.28 10.49 36.94
N ILE A 34 -47.58 10.27 36.71
CA ILE A 34 -48.12 8.94 36.34
C ILE A 34 -47.53 8.44 35.02
N ASN A 35 -47.41 9.30 34.00
CA ASN A 35 -46.82 8.90 32.73
C ASN A 35 -45.33 8.62 32.83
N PHE A 36 -44.59 9.35 33.67
CA PHE A 36 -43.19 9.07 33.98
C PHE A 36 -43.03 7.72 34.70
N VAL A 37 -43.88 7.42 35.68
CA VAL A 37 -43.88 6.13 36.39
C VAL A 37 -44.21 4.98 35.44
N LYS A 38 -45.20 5.13 34.54
CA LYS A 38 -45.52 4.12 33.53
C LYS A 38 -44.35 3.87 32.56
N GLY A 39 -43.67 4.93 32.12
CA GLY A 39 -42.47 4.82 31.28
C GLY A 39 -41.32 4.11 32.01
N PHE A 40 -41.09 4.47 33.27
CA PHE A 40 -40.06 3.85 34.10
C PHE A 40 -40.33 2.35 34.34
N VAL A 41 -41.58 1.98 34.67
CA VAL A 41 -41.98 0.58 34.82
C VAL A 41 -41.82 -0.21 33.50
N GLY A 42 -42.14 0.41 32.36
CA GLY A 42 -41.91 -0.19 31.04
C GLY A 42 -40.43 -0.48 30.77
N ILE A 43 -39.54 0.46 31.10
CA ILE A 43 -38.09 0.29 30.97
C ILE A 43 -37.58 -0.83 31.89
N CYS A 44 -38.03 -0.85 33.16
CA CYS A 44 -37.65 -1.90 34.10
C CYS A 44 -38.09 -3.29 33.65
N LEU A 45 -39.27 -3.42 33.05
CA LEU A 45 -39.75 -4.69 32.48
C LEU A 45 -38.90 -5.12 31.28
N ALA A 46 -38.56 -4.21 30.37
CA ALA A 46 -37.71 -4.52 29.22
C ALA A 46 -36.31 -4.99 29.65
N VAL A 47 -35.70 -4.32 30.63
CA VAL A 47 -34.41 -4.70 31.20
C VAL A 47 -34.49 -6.06 31.90
N SER A 48 -35.56 -6.32 32.66
CA SER A 48 -35.76 -7.61 33.35
C SER A 48 -35.93 -8.77 32.36
N ILE A 49 -36.68 -8.57 31.28
CA ILE A 49 -36.84 -9.59 30.21
C ILE A 49 -35.51 -9.83 29.49
N SER A 50 -34.73 -8.77 29.25
CA SER A 50 -33.42 -8.87 28.60
C SER A 50 -32.41 -9.63 29.46
N LEU A 51 -32.41 -9.38 30.77
CA LEU A 51 -31.58 -10.11 31.74
C LEU A 51 -31.99 -11.58 31.87
N LEU A 52 -33.29 -11.87 31.91
CA LEU A 52 -33.80 -13.25 31.89
C LEU A 52 -33.40 -13.98 30.59
N SER A 53 -33.50 -13.32 29.45
CA SER A 53 -33.10 -13.88 28.15
C SER A 53 -31.59 -14.17 28.11
N PHE A 54 -30.78 -13.26 28.67
CA PHE A 54 -29.33 -13.44 28.77
C PHE A 54 -28.96 -14.60 29.71
N LEU A 55 -29.66 -14.76 30.84
CA LEU A 55 -29.43 -15.87 31.77
C LEU A 55 -29.79 -17.22 31.15
N VAL A 56 -30.93 -17.32 30.47
CA VAL A 56 -31.36 -18.53 29.74
C VAL A 56 -30.38 -18.87 28.61
N PHE A 57 -29.92 -17.86 27.87
CA PHE A 57 -28.93 -18.05 26.80
C PHE A 57 -27.56 -18.46 27.35
N SER A 58 -27.17 -17.95 28.53
CA SER A 58 -25.91 -18.31 29.19
C SER A 58 -25.92 -19.74 29.75
N GLU A 59 -27.06 -20.22 30.26
CA GLU A 59 -27.20 -21.64 30.65
C GLU A 59 -27.22 -22.56 29.42
N TRP A 60 -27.84 -22.12 28.33
CA TRP A 60 -27.81 -22.85 27.05
C TRP A 60 -26.38 -23.01 26.51
N LEU A 61 -25.55 -21.96 26.61
CA LEU A 61 -24.13 -22.02 26.21
C LEU A 61 -23.28 -22.89 27.16
N ARG A 62 -23.59 -22.94 28.46
CA ARG A 62 -22.91 -23.83 29.42
C ARG A 62 -23.25 -25.31 29.20
N GLY A 63 -24.32 -25.63 28.47
CA GLY A 63 -24.67 -27.00 28.09
C GLY A 63 -23.78 -27.61 27.00
N PHE A 64 -22.90 -26.83 26.37
CA PHE A 64 -22.05 -27.27 25.25
C PHE A 64 -20.58 -27.58 25.62
N GLU A 65 -20.18 -27.45 26.89
CA GLU A 65 -18.85 -27.88 27.33
C GLU A 65 -18.90 -29.28 27.95
N ASN A 66 -18.85 -30.30 27.10
CA ASN A 66 -18.28 -31.61 27.46
C ASN A 66 -17.65 -32.26 26.21
N PRO A 67 -16.32 -32.36 26.13
CA PRO A 67 -15.66 -33.13 25.09
C PRO A 67 -15.60 -34.61 25.49
N HIS A 68 -15.70 -35.50 24.50
CA HIS A 68 -15.55 -36.98 24.56
C HIS A 68 -16.84 -37.82 24.53
N ALA A 69 -17.33 -38.06 23.31
CA ALA A 69 -17.85 -39.34 22.77
C ALA A 69 -18.38 -38.98 21.36
N PHE A 70 -17.99 -39.58 20.24
CA PHE A 70 -18.09 -40.99 19.90
C PHE A 70 -17.40 -41.21 18.53
N VAL A 71 -16.76 -42.36 18.36
CA VAL A 71 -16.01 -42.80 17.18
C VAL A 71 -16.89 -43.68 16.28
N ARG A 72 -16.78 -43.48 14.95
CA ARG A 72 -17.11 -44.40 13.82
C ARG A 72 -18.59 -44.80 13.67
N THR A 73 -19.16 -45.04 12.49
CA THR A 73 -18.68 -45.46 11.15
C THR A 73 -19.68 -44.97 10.10
N GLY A 74 -19.22 -44.60 8.91
CA GLY A 74 -20.08 -44.39 7.75
C GLY A 74 -19.27 -44.47 6.47
N THR A 75 -19.28 -45.64 5.83
CA THR A 75 -18.75 -45.91 4.50
C THR A 75 -19.42 -44.99 3.47
N ALA A 76 -18.64 -44.10 2.85
CA ALA A 76 -19.07 -43.30 1.71
C ALA A 76 -18.30 -43.77 0.47
N THR A 77 -19.06 -44.38 -0.45
CA THR A 77 -18.69 -44.68 -1.83
C THR A 77 -18.34 -43.39 -2.59
N THR A 78 -17.14 -43.34 -3.16
CA THR A 78 -16.66 -42.30 -4.07
C THR A 78 -17.21 -42.50 -5.49
N PRO A 79 -17.63 -41.45 -6.19
CA PRO A 79 -17.61 -41.40 -7.65
C PRO A 79 -16.51 -40.46 -8.16
N ASP A 80 -15.66 -41.03 -9.01
CA ASP A 80 -14.97 -40.43 -10.17
C ASP A 80 -14.12 -39.17 -9.96
N SER A 81 -12.86 -39.41 -9.60
CA SER A 81 -11.74 -38.54 -9.92
C SER A 81 -11.44 -38.59 -11.41
N ILE A 82 -11.64 -37.47 -12.10
CA ILE A 82 -11.13 -37.22 -13.46
C ILE A 82 -9.59 -37.27 -13.42
N PRO A 83 -8.90 -38.03 -14.30
CA PRO A 83 -7.46 -38.11 -14.27
C PRO A 83 -6.83 -36.80 -14.72
N CYS A 84 -6.06 -36.15 -13.85
CA CYS A 84 -5.02 -35.23 -14.31
C CYS A 84 -3.99 -36.07 -15.06
N GLY A 85 -3.83 -35.81 -16.35
CA GLY A 85 -2.83 -36.48 -17.19
C GLY A 85 -1.44 -36.32 -16.59
N GLY A 86 -0.91 -37.41 -16.03
CA GLY A 86 0.49 -37.55 -15.70
C GLY A 86 1.28 -37.76 -16.99
N GLY A 87 2.04 -36.75 -17.39
CA GLY A 87 3.29 -36.99 -18.11
C GLY A 87 4.32 -37.43 -17.07
N GLU A 88 4.91 -38.60 -17.30
CA GLU A 88 6.04 -39.15 -16.55
C GLU A 88 7.30 -38.27 -16.70
N ASP A 89 8.11 -38.24 -15.64
CA ASP A 89 9.48 -37.74 -15.52
C ASP A 89 9.76 -36.23 -15.66
N ASP A 90 9.79 -35.55 -14.51
CA ASP A 90 11.07 -35.03 -14.00
C ASP A 90 10.99 -34.83 -12.48
N ASP A 91 11.68 -35.68 -11.72
CA ASP A 91 12.09 -35.45 -10.32
C ASP A 91 13.15 -34.33 -10.26
N ARG A 92 12.86 -33.20 -10.90
CA ARG A 92 13.57 -31.95 -10.71
C ARG A 92 12.77 -31.19 -9.68
N THR A 93 13.40 -30.88 -8.54
CA THR A 93 12.96 -29.76 -7.70
C THR A 93 12.56 -28.60 -8.64
N PRO A 94 11.29 -28.16 -8.64
CA PRO A 94 10.84 -27.16 -9.59
C PRO A 94 11.78 -25.95 -9.53
N GLY A 95 12.31 -25.52 -10.68
CA GLY A 95 13.22 -24.38 -10.75
C GLY A 95 12.60 -23.15 -10.06
N ALA A 96 13.43 -22.24 -9.55
CA ALA A 96 12.94 -21.05 -8.85
C ALA A 96 11.90 -20.26 -9.67
N THR A 97 10.89 -19.71 -8.99
CA THR A 97 9.90 -18.82 -9.63
C THR A 97 10.62 -17.64 -10.28
N ASN A 98 10.25 -17.35 -11.53
CA ASN A 98 10.75 -16.25 -12.34
C ASN A 98 9.58 -15.59 -13.09
N ILE A 99 9.85 -14.52 -13.86
CA ILE A 99 8.80 -13.74 -14.51
C ILE A 99 7.93 -14.54 -15.50
N SER A 100 8.50 -15.54 -16.18
CA SER A 100 7.73 -16.35 -17.14
C SER A 100 6.69 -17.26 -16.48
N HIS A 101 6.76 -17.46 -15.16
CA HIS A 101 5.76 -18.20 -14.40
C HIS A 101 4.55 -17.35 -13.97
N VAL A 102 4.61 -16.03 -14.14
CA VAL A 102 3.56 -15.08 -13.77
C VAL A 102 2.66 -14.83 -14.98
N LEU A 103 1.35 -14.74 -14.77
CA LEU A 103 0.39 -14.28 -15.77
C LEU A 103 -0.35 -13.06 -15.23
N PHE A 104 -0.20 -11.91 -15.89
CA PHE A 104 -0.86 -10.67 -15.48
C PHE A 104 -2.29 -10.57 -16.06
N GLY A 105 -3.27 -10.27 -15.21
CA GLY A 105 -4.62 -9.88 -15.59
C GLY A 105 -4.86 -8.42 -15.22
N ILE A 106 -4.85 -7.54 -16.22
CA ILE A 106 -4.99 -6.09 -16.05
C ILE A 106 -6.43 -5.69 -16.31
N GLY A 107 -7.13 -5.20 -15.29
CA GLY A 107 -8.49 -4.66 -15.42
C GLY A 107 -8.46 -3.26 -16.05
N SER A 108 -9.20 -3.07 -17.15
CA SER A 108 -9.31 -1.76 -17.81
C SER A 108 -10.68 -1.58 -18.46
N SER A 109 -10.98 -0.38 -18.94
CA SER A 109 -12.12 -0.10 -19.83
C SER A 109 -11.66 0.64 -21.08
N LEU A 110 -12.46 0.58 -22.15
CA LEU A 110 -12.19 1.37 -23.36
C LEU A 110 -12.13 2.87 -23.08
N GLU A 111 -12.92 3.34 -22.12
CA GLU A 111 -12.98 4.75 -21.71
C GLU A 111 -11.68 5.22 -21.04
N THR A 112 -11.06 4.38 -20.22
CA THR A 112 -9.95 4.77 -19.36
C THR A 112 -8.57 4.38 -19.91
N TRP A 113 -8.51 3.32 -20.73
CA TRP A 113 -7.26 2.75 -21.24
C TRP A 113 -6.35 3.79 -21.88
N ASN A 114 -6.86 4.59 -22.82
CA ASN A 114 -6.04 5.55 -23.54
C ASN A 114 -5.45 6.65 -22.64
N GLY A 115 -6.14 7.01 -21.56
CA GLY A 115 -5.65 7.96 -20.57
C GLY A 115 -4.62 7.36 -19.61
N ARG A 116 -4.76 6.08 -19.26
CA ARG A 116 -3.98 5.42 -18.20
C ARG A 116 -2.87 4.49 -18.68
N ARG A 117 -2.85 4.11 -19.96
CA ARG A 117 -1.88 3.15 -20.52
C ARG A 117 -0.41 3.49 -20.22
N HIS A 118 -0.09 4.76 -20.04
CA HIS A 118 1.26 5.22 -19.73
C HIS A 118 1.80 4.64 -18.41
N TYR A 119 0.91 4.26 -17.47
CA TYR A 119 1.26 3.51 -16.27
C TYR A 119 1.73 2.09 -16.61
N CYS A 120 0.99 1.37 -17.45
CA CYS A 120 1.37 0.06 -17.95
C CYS A 120 2.69 0.13 -18.77
N ASP A 121 2.84 1.13 -19.64
CA ASP A 121 4.04 1.34 -20.47
C ASP A 121 5.31 1.56 -19.64
N ALA A 122 5.19 1.96 -18.37
CA ALA A 122 6.34 2.20 -17.50
C ALA A 122 7.03 0.90 -17.04
N TRP A 123 6.26 -0.19 -16.85
CA TRP A 123 6.75 -1.43 -16.25
C TRP A 123 6.61 -2.68 -17.13
N TRP A 124 5.71 -2.65 -18.12
CA TRP A 124 5.47 -3.80 -18.99
C TRP A 124 6.63 -4.05 -19.96
N ASP A 125 7.05 -5.31 -20.05
CA ASP A 125 8.03 -5.76 -21.04
C ASP A 125 7.42 -6.89 -21.91
N PRO A 126 7.03 -6.60 -23.16
CA PRO A 126 6.38 -7.59 -24.02
C PRO A 126 7.30 -8.74 -24.44
N ASP A 127 8.62 -8.59 -24.27
CA ASP A 127 9.60 -9.59 -24.71
C ASP A 127 9.73 -10.76 -23.71
N VAL A 128 9.38 -10.53 -22.44
CA VAL A 128 9.56 -11.53 -21.36
C VAL A 128 8.33 -11.75 -20.49
N MET A 129 7.37 -10.83 -20.50
CA MET A 129 6.16 -10.90 -19.69
C MET A 129 4.98 -11.46 -20.48
N ARG A 130 4.04 -12.09 -19.76
CA ARG A 130 2.79 -12.58 -20.33
C ARG A 130 1.61 -12.12 -19.49
N GLY A 131 0.52 -11.79 -20.16
CA GLY A 131 -0.63 -11.18 -19.51
C GLY A 131 -1.53 -10.50 -20.52
N LEU A 132 -2.67 -10.03 -20.04
CA LEU A 132 -3.72 -9.45 -20.86
C LEU A 132 -4.37 -8.25 -20.19
N VAL A 133 -4.68 -7.24 -21.00
CA VAL A 133 -5.62 -6.18 -20.64
C VAL A 133 -7.04 -6.65 -20.93
N TRP A 134 -7.88 -6.68 -19.90
CA TRP A 134 -9.26 -7.13 -19.99
C TRP A 134 -10.19 -5.93 -20.08
N LEU A 135 -10.77 -5.73 -21.26
CA LEU A 135 -11.64 -4.61 -21.61
C LEU A 135 -13.12 -4.99 -21.50
N ASP A 136 -13.96 -3.97 -21.38
CA ASP A 136 -15.42 -4.04 -21.39
C ASP A 136 -16.03 -4.05 -22.79
N GLY A 137 -15.23 -3.77 -23.83
CA GLY A 137 -15.63 -3.82 -25.23
C GLY A 137 -14.43 -3.94 -26.16
N ARG A 138 -14.71 -4.10 -27.45
CA ARG A 138 -13.66 -4.13 -28.49
C ARG A 138 -13.27 -2.70 -28.88
N PRO A 139 -11.97 -2.37 -28.98
CA PRO A 139 -11.54 -1.09 -29.52
C PRO A 139 -12.10 -0.85 -30.92
N PRO A 140 -12.40 0.42 -31.29
CA PRO A 140 -12.85 0.78 -32.64
C PRO A 140 -11.90 0.26 -33.73
N GLU A 141 -12.42 -0.17 -34.88
CA GLU A 141 -11.60 -0.75 -35.98
C GLU A 141 -10.57 0.23 -36.57
N ASN A 142 -10.79 1.53 -36.39
CA ASN A 142 -9.86 2.58 -36.81
C ASN A 142 -8.74 2.85 -35.80
N GLU A 143 -8.80 2.28 -34.60
CA GLU A 143 -7.75 2.40 -33.58
C GLU A 143 -6.83 1.18 -33.60
N THR A 144 -5.53 1.42 -33.79
CA THR A 144 -4.53 0.35 -33.75
C THR A 144 -4.08 0.13 -32.32
N TRP A 145 -4.18 -1.10 -31.83
CA TRP A 145 -3.64 -1.46 -30.52
C TRP A 145 -2.12 -1.23 -30.48
N PRO A 146 -1.56 -0.57 -29.46
CA PRO A 146 -0.12 -0.30 -29.40
C PRO A 146 0.69 -1.60 -29.38
N GLU A 147 1.69 -1.73 -30.26
CA GLU A 147 2.48 -2.96 -30.43
C GLU A 147 3.25 -3.37 -29.17
N ARG A 148 3.72 -2.38 -28.40
CA ARG A 148 4.49 -2.60 -27.16
C ARG A 148 3.59 -2.74 -25.91
N ALA A 149 2.30 -2.49 -26.02
CA ALA A 149 1.37 -2.66 -24.91
C ALA A 149 1.03 -4.14 -24.68
N PRO A 150 0.60 -4.55 -23.47
CA PRO A 150 0.11 -5.90 -23.27
C PRO A 150 -1.06 -6.19 -24.22
N PRO A 151 -1.20 -7.42 -24.75
CA PRO A 151 -2.32 -7.78 -25.61
C PRO A 151 -3.64 -7.64 -24.85
N PHE A 152 -4.75 -7.38 -25.56
CA PHE A 152 -6.06 -7.25 -24.94
C PHE A 152 -6.99 -8.44 -25.19
N ARG A 153 -7.96 -8.61 -24.30
CA ARG A 153 -9.17 -9.44 -24.47
C ARG A 153 -10.39 -8.67 -24.02
N VAL A 154 -11.53 -8.97 -24.62
CA VAL A 154 -12.83 -8.48 -24.15
C VAL A 154 -13.36 -9.51 -23.16
N SER A 155 -13.73 -9.07 -21.96
CA SER A 155 -14.31 -9.96 -20.97
C SER A 155 -15.64 -10.55 -21.44
N GLN A 156 -15.96 -11.75 -20.97
CA GLN A 156 -17.24 -12.40 -21.25
C GLN A 156 -18.44 -11.62 -20.69
N ASN A 157 -19.63 -11.91 -21.22
CA ASN A 157 -20.86 -11.27 -20.79
C ASN A 157 -21.21 -11.59 -19.32
N THR A 158 -21.46 -10.56 -18.52
CA THR A 158 -21.84 -10.64 -17.10
C THR A 158 -23.27 -10.16 -16.81
N SER A 159 -24.14 -10.06 -17.82
CA SER A 159 -25.53 -9.61 -17.66
C SER A 159 -26.36 -10.50 -16.74
N GLY A 160 -26.01 -11.79 -16.62
CA GLY A 160 -26.71 -12.76 -15.78
C GLY A 160 -26.43 -12.67 -14.28
N PHE A 161 -25.39 -11.94 -13.87
CA PHE A 161 -24.98 -11.86 -12.46
C PHE A 161 -25.78 -10.81 -11.68
N GLN A 162 -25.92 -11.01 -10.38
CA GLN A 162 -26.48 -10.01 -9.49
C GLN A 162 -25.44 -8.95 -9.12
N TYR A 163 -25.88 -7.70 -9.03
CA TYR A 163 -25.11 -6.59 -8.47
C TYR A 163 -26.07 -5.62 -7.81
N THR A 164 -26.01 -5.52 -6.48
CA THR A 164 -27.00 -4.80 -5.66
C THR A 164 -26.39 -3.64 -4.89
N CYS A 165 -25.07 -3.43 -4.97
CA CYS A 165 -24.41 -2.27 -4.41
C CYS A 165 -24.87 -0.99 -5.13
N SER A 166 -25.55 -0.09 -4.41
CA SER A 166 -26.16 1.11 -5.01
C SER A 166 -25.17 2.24 -5.30
N PHE A 167 -24.00 2.22 -4.66
CA PHE A 167 -22.98 3.27 -4.76
C PHE A 167 -21.69 2.81 -5.44
N GLY A 168 -21.67 1.58 -5.99
CA GLY A 168 -20.55 1.05 -6.75
C GLY A 168 -20.88 0.85 -8.24
N SER A 169 -19.90 0.34 -8.99
CA SER A 169 -20.04 0.06 -10.41
C SER A 169 -20.23 -1.43 -10.68
N ARG A 170 -21.22 -1.77 -11.52
CA ARG A 170 -21.46 -3.14 -11.99
C ARG A 170 -20.24 -3.73 -12.73
N ALA A 171 -19.32 -2.90 -13.21
CA ALA A 171 -18.05 -3.34 -13.78
C ALA A 171 -17.25 -4.24 -12.83
N ALA A 172 -17.44 -4.12 -11.51
CA ALA A 172 -16.83 -4.99 -10.50
C ALA A 172 -17.06 -6.49 -10.76
N VAL A 173 -18.23 -6.87 -11.28
CA VAL A 173 -18.55 -8.27 -11.63
C VAL A 173 -17.62 -8.78 -12.72
N ARG A 174 -17.42 -7.98 -13.78
CA ARG A 174 -16.55 -8.30 -14.91
C ARG A 174 -15.10 -8.40 -14.45
N ILE A 175 -14.62 -7.42 -13.68
CA ILE A 175 -13.23 -7.36 -13.22
C ILE A 175 -12.94 -8.54 -12.26
N ALA A 176 -13.88 -8.92 -11.38
CA ALA A 176 -13.73 -10.09 -10.52
C ALA A 176 -13.58 -11.40 -11.33
N ARG A 177 -14.19 -11.51 -12.51
CA ARG A 177 -14.08 -12.70 -13.36
C ARG A 177 -12.76 -12.81 -14.12
N ILE A 178 -11.91 -11.77 -14.14
CA ILE A 178 -10.64 -11.80 -14.89
C ILE A 178 -9.74 -12.96 -14.46
N VAL A 179 -9.66 -13.29 -13.17
CA VAL A 179 -8.87 -14.43 -12.69
C VAL A 179 -9.34 -15.73 -13.33
N LYS A 180 -10.67 -15.91 -13.40
CA LYS A 180 -11.28 -17.08 -14.03
C LYS A 180 -11.05 -17.10 -15.54
N GLU A 181 -11.32 -16.00 -16.21
CA GLU A 181 -11.15 -15.92 -17.66
C GLU A 181 -9.67 -16.10 -18.07
N SER A 182 -8.73 -15.59 -17.26
CA SER A 182 -7.28 -15.81 -17.44
C SER A 182 -6.88 -17.27 -17.22
N PHE A 183 -7.44 -17.94 -16.22
CA PHE A 183 -7.19 -19.37 -15.95
C PHE A 183 -7.70 -20.26 -17.09
N GLU A 184 -8.89 -19.96 -17.62
CA GLU A 184 -9.54 -20.73 -18.69
C GLU A 184 -8.82 -20.62 -20.04
N LEU A 185 -7.88 -19.69 -20.22
CA LEU A 185 -6.99 -19.67 -21.38
C LEU A 185 -6.06 -20.88 -21.46
N GLY A 186 -5.86 -21.61 -20.36
CA GLY A 186 -5.06 -22.83 -20.34
C GLY A 186 -3.56 -22.59 -20.59
N ALA A 187 -3.05 -21.40 -20.24
CA ALA A 187 -1.64 -21.09 -20.41
C ALA A 187 -0.75 -22.05 -19.58
N GLU A 188 0.22 -22.68 -20.24
CA GLU A 188 1.09 -23.66 -19.62
C GLU A 188 2.10 -23.02 -18.67
N ASN A 189 2.59 -23.80 -17.70
CA ASN A 189 3.63 -23.39 -16.74
C ASN A 189 3.31 -22.06 -15.99
N VAL A 190 2.03 -21.81 -15.70
CA VAL A 190 1.60 -20.71 -14.80
C VAL A 190 1.69 -21.17 -13.36
N ARG A 191 2.35 -20.36 -12.53
CA ARG A 191 2.42 -20.56 -11.08
C ARG A 191 1.61 -19.52 -10.33
N TRP A 192 1.52 -18.31 -10.88
CA TRP A 192 0.88 -17.17 -10.24
C TRP A 192 0.04 -16.39 -11.24
N PHE A 193 -1.20 -16.12 -10.88
CA PHE A 193 -2.08 -15.16 -11.54
C PHE A 193 -1.97 -13.84 -10.77
N VAL A 194 -1.46 -12.80 -11.40
CA VAL A 194 -1.29 -11.47 -10.78
C VAL A 194 -2.32 -10.53 -11.36
N MET A 195 -3.13 -9.95 -10.49
CA MET A 195 -4.19 -9.03 -10.83
C MET A 195 -3.78 -7.60 -10.49
N GLY A 196 -4.17 -6.65 -11.33
CA GLY A 196 -4.03 -5.21 -11.10
C GLY A 196 -4.95 -4.42 -12.04
N ASP A 197 -5.05 -3.13 -11.84
CA ASP A 197 -5.80 -2.20 -12.69
C ASP A 197 -4.85 -1.55 -13.73
N ASP A 198 -5.41 -0.79 -14.67
CA ASP A 198 -4.64 -0.14 -15.74
C ASP A 198 -3.75 1.03 -15.28
N ASP A 199 -4.00 1.55 -14.08
CA ASP A 199 -3.19 2.52 -13.33
C ASP A 199 -2.39 1.87 -12.18
N THR A 200 -2.33 0.53 -12.12
CA THR A 200 -1.36 -0.17 -11.27
C THR A 200 0.01 -0.20 -11.94
N VAL A 201 1.02 0.30 -11.23
CA VAL A 201 2.43 0.21 -11.62
C VAL A 201 3.08 -0.92 -10.84
N PHE A 202 3.45 -2.01 -11.52
CA PHE A 202 4.21 -3.09 -10.88
C PHE A 202 5.72 -2.88 -10.96
N PHE A 203 6.44 -3.50 -10.03
CA PHE A 203 7.89 -3.64 -10.00
C PHE A 203 8.25 -5.12 -10.17
N PRO A 204 8.33 -5.64 -11.41
CA PRO A 204 8.22 -7.08 -11.69
C PRO A 204 9.32 -7.96 -11.09
N GLU A 205 10.56 -7.50 -11.07
CA GLU A 205 11.68 -8.20 -10.43
C GLU A 205 11.47 -8.32 -8.92
N ASN A 206 10.94 -7.27 -8.28
CA ASN A 206 10.59 -7.28 -6.87
C ASN A 206 9.36 -8.16 -6.59
N LEU A 207 8.34 -8.11 -7.45
CA LEU A 207 7.18 -9.01 -7.41
C LEU A 207 7.63 -10.47 -7.46
N VAL A 208 8.48 -10.83 -8.43
CA VAL A 208 9.05 -12.18 -8.55
C VAL A 208 9.85 -12.57 -7.31
N ALA A 209 10.66 -11.65 -6.76
CA ALA A 209 11.40 -11.90 -5.52
C ALA A 209 10.44 -12.23 -4.36
N VAL A 210 9.32 -11.51 -4.23
CA VAL A 210 8.27 -11.79 -3.23
C VAL A 210 7.61 -13.15 -3.48
N LEU A 211 7.15 -13.43 -4.70
CA LEU A 211 6.46 -14.68 -5.03
C LEU A 211 7.39 -15.90 -4.88
N SER A 212 8.70 -15.71 -5.06
CA SER A 212 9.69 -16.78 -4.89
C SER A 212 9.92 -17.22 -3.44
N LYS A 213 9.35 -16.50 -2.45
CA LYS A 213 9.36 -16.89 -1.03
C LYS A 213 8.39 -18.04 -0.73
N TYR A 214 7.38 -18.22 -1.58
CA TYR A 214 6.25 -19.09 -1.34
C TYR A 214 6.31 -20.32 -2.23
N ASP A 215 5.92 -21.48 -1.68
CA ASP A 215 5.76 -22.70 -2.47
C ASP A 215 4.51 -22.57 -3.36
N HIS A 216 4.71 -22.25 -4.63
CA HIS A 216 3.64 -22.08 -5.62
C HIS A 216 2.68 -23.28 -5.79
N ARG A 217 3.01 -24.44 -5.22
CA ARG A 217 2.16 -25.65 -5.22
C ARG A 217 1.13 -25.64 -4.08
N GLU A 218 1.23 -24.69 -3.17
CA GLU A 218 0.27 -24.45 -2.09
C GLU A 218 -0.71 -23.34 -2.45
N MET A 219 -1.83 -23.27 -1.73
CA MET A 219 -2.85 -22.24 -1.93
C MET A 219 -2.49 -20.93 -1.23
N TYR A 220 -2.01 -19.96 -2.00
CA TYR A 220 -1.69 -18.62 -1.55
C TYR A 220 -2.53 -17.54 -2.24
N TYR A 221 -3.00 -16.59 -1.43
CA TYR A 221 -3.55 -15.30 -1.81
C TYR A 221 -2.69 -14.20 -1.20
N ILE A 222 -1.95 -13.45 -2.01
CA ILE A 222 -0.90 -12.53 -1.56
C ILE A 222 -1.21 -11.11 -2.04
N GLY A 223 -1.10 -10.11 -1.17
CA GLY A 223 -1.26 -8.71 -1.55
C GLY A 223 -1.19 -7.76 -0.36
N GLY A 224 -1.68 -6.53 -0.55
CA GLY A 224 -1.71 -5.46 0.46
C GLY A 224 -3.12 -5.00 0.80
N VAL A 225 -3.26 -4.35 1.96
CA VAL A 225 -4.46 -3.61 2.34
C VAL A 225 -4.28 -2.13 2.06
N SER A 226 -5.36 -1.35 2.10
CA SER A 226 -5.29 0.10 2.00
C SER A 226 -4.46 0.74 3.12
N GLU A 227 -3.75 1.81 2.78
CA GLU A 227 -3.06 2.69 3.71
C GLU A 227 -4.04 3.42 4.65
N SER A 228 -5.25 3.71 4.15
CA SER A 228 -6.29 4.41 4.89
C SER A 228 -7.15 3.43 5.71
N VAL A 229 -7.33 3.74 7.01
CA VAL A 229 -8.16 2.92 7.91
C VAL A 229 -9.62 2.90 7.45
N GLU A 230 -10.16 4.04 7.03
CA GLU A 230 -11.56 4.16 6.59
C GLU A 230 -11.89 3.25 5.40
N GLN A 231 -10.94 3.06 4.48
CA GLN A 231 -11.11 2.11 3.38
C GLN A 231 -11.15 0.68 3.91
N THR A 232 -10.26 0.36 4.86
CA THR A 232 -10.13 -0.99 5.41
C THR A 232 -11.28 -1.37 6.34
N GLU A 233 -11.86 -0.40 7.05
CA GLU A 233 -13.08 -0.58 7.85
C GLU A 233 -14.31 -0.83 6.99
N VAL A 234 -14.44 -0.14 5.84
CA VAL A 234 -15.59 -0.30 4.94
C VAL A 234 -15.46 -1.55 4.08
N HIS A 235 -14.25 -1.98 3.73
CA HIS A 235 -14.03 -3.08 2.80
C HIS A 235 -13.59 -4.36 3.51
N SER A 236 -12.32 -4.48 3.93
CA SER A 236 -11.88 -5.50 4.88
C SER A 236 -10.36 -5.41 5.18
N TYR A 237 -9.97 -5.75 6.42
CA TYR A 237 -8.57 -5.96 6.82
C TYR A 237 -7.97 -7.28 6.33
N THR A 238 -8.76 -8.15 5.70
CA THR A 238 -8.40 -9.52 5.32
C THR A 238 -8.57 -9.81 3.83
N MET A 239 -8.63 -8.77 3.00
CA MET A 239 -8.59 -8.87 1.54
C MET A 239 -7.40 -8.09 0.97
N ALA A 240 -6.88 -8.53 -0.16
CA ALA A 240 -5.98 -7.71 -0.96
C ALA A 240 -6.81 -6.72 -1.77
N TYR A 241 -6.35 -5.47 -1.82
CA TYR A 241 -6.99 -4.43 -2.62
C TYR A 241 -6.57 -4.56 -4.09
N GLY A 242 -7.55 -4.43 -4.99
CA GLY A 242 -7.38 -4.74 -6.41
C GLY A 242 -6.36 -3.83 -7.11
N GLY A 243 -6.43 -2.53 -6.82
CA GLY A 243 -5.57 -1.52 -7.41
C GLY A 243 -4.11 -1.61 -6.98
N GLY A 244 -3.85 -1.94 -5.71
CA GLY A 244 -2.54 -2.28 -5.20
C GLY A 244 -2.02 -3.58 -5.80
N GLY A 245 -2.90 -4.38 -6.41
CA GLY A 245 -2.59 -5.64 -7.03
C GLY A 245 -2.47 -6.79 -6.04
N PHE A 246 -2.68 -8.00 -6.54
CA PHE A 246 -2.58 -9.22 -5.75
C PHE A 246 -2.19 -10.42 -6.60
N ALA A 247 -1.64 -11.45 -5.96
CA ALA A 247 -1.25 -12.70 -6.59
C ALA A 247 -2.04 -13.88 -6.03
N ILE A 248 -2.51 -14.74 -6.92
CA ILE A 248 -3.18 -16.01 -6.61
C ILE A 248 -2.32 -17.14 -7.18
N SER A 249 -1.90 -18.06 -6.31
CA SER A 249 -1.21 -19.29 -6.71
C SER A 249 -2.07 -20.16 -7.63
N TYR A 250 -1.46 -20.93 -8.52
CA TYR A 250 -2.18 -21.78 -9.46
C TYR A 250 -3.19 -22.75 -8.80
N PRO A 251 -2.86 -23.49 -7.71
CA PRO A 251 -3.81 -24.36 -7.03
C PRO A 251 -5.03 -23.61 -6.47
N LEU A 252 -4.81 -22.41 -5.92
CA LEU A 252 -5.91 -21.58 -5.43
C LEU A 252 -6.79 -21.09 -6.58
N ALA A 253 -6.20 -20.65 -7.69
CA ALA A 253 -6.96 -20.25 -8.88
C ALA A 253 -7.83 -21.43 -9.38
N ALA A 254 -7.25 -22.63 -9.50
CA ALA A 254 -7.97 -23.83 -9.93
C ALA A 254 -9.17 -24.19 -9.03
N LYS A 255 -9.09 -23.89 -7.73
CA LYS A 255 -10.21 -24.04 -6.80
C LYS A 255 -11.23 -22.92 -6.94
N LEU A 256 -10.75 -21.68 -7.03
CA LEU A 256 -11.56 -20.46 -7.12
C LEU A 256 -12.46 -20.46 -8.35
N VAL A 257 -11.95 -20.79 -9.53
CA VAL A 257 -12.73 -20.73 -10.79
C VAL A 257 -13.97 -21.64 -10.79
N ARG A 258 -13.96 -22.71 -9.99
CA ARG A 258 -15.09 -23.65 -9.86
C ARG A 258 -16.25 -23.07 -9.06
N VAL A 259 -15.96 -22.16 -8.13
CA VAL A 259 -16.96 -21.55 -7.23
C VAL A 259 -17.26 -20.10 -7.54
N LEU A 260 -16.38 -19.42 -8.30
CA LEU A 260 -16.36 -17.97 -8.47
C LEU A 260 -17.69 -17.39 -8.94
N ASP A 261 -18.31 -17.97 -9.98
CA ASP A 261 -19.53 -17.37 -10.55
C ASP A 261 -20.68 -17.36 -9.53
N GLY A 262 -20.96 -18.49 -8.88
CA GLY A 262 -21.98 -18.55 -7.84
C GLY A 262 -21.61 -17.76 -6.58
N CYS A 263 -20.32 -17.61 -6.31
CA CYS A 263 -19.83 -16.79 -5.21
C CYS A 263 -20.03 -15.29 -5.46
N ILE A 264 -19.76 -14.81 -6.68
CA ILE A 264 -20.02 -13.41 -7.07
C ILE A 264 -21.48 -13.03 -6.83
N ASP A 265 -22.43 -13.93 -7.11
CA ASP A 265 -23.85 -13.71 -6.81
C ASP A 265 -24.15 -13.71 -5.30
N ARG A 266 -23.48 -14.55 -4.50
CA ARG A 266 -23.62 -14.52 -3.04
C ARG A 266 -23.13 -13.21 -2.41
N TYR A 267 -22.12 -12.60 -3.01
CA TYR A 267 -21.58 -11.29 -2.61
C TYR A 267 -22.02 -10.17 -3.57
N ALA A 268 -23.26 -10.20 -4.06
CA ALA A 268 -23.79 -9.23 -5.02
C ALA A 268 -23.78 -7.78 -4.50
N ASP A 269 -23.85 -7.60 -3.18
CA ASP A 269 -23.84 -6.32 -2.46
C ASP A 269 -22.45 -5.72 -2.28
N TYR A 270 -21.39 -6.49 -2.49
CA TYR A 270 -20.01 -6.00 -2.38
C TYR A 270 -19.70 -4.97 -3.47
N TYR A 271 -18.97 -3.92 -3.05
CA TYR A 271 -18.69 -2.73 -3.85
C TYR A 271 -17.77 -3.04 -5.04
N GLY A 272 -16.57 -3.57 -4.72
CA GLY A 272 -15.47 -3.78 -5.66
C GLY A 272 -15.32 -5.23 -6.12
N SER A 273 -14.52 -5.40 -7.18
CA SER A 273 -14.14 -6.73 -7.69
C SER A 273 -13.24 -7.49 -6.72
N ASP A 274 -12.32 -6.79 -6.09
CA ASP A 274 -11.38 -7.25 -5.08
C ASP A 274 -12.08 -7.76 -3.81
N GLN A 275 -13.11 -7.06 -3.33
CA GLN A 275 -13.95 -7.55 -2.23
C GLN A 275 -14.61 -8.88 -2.58
N LYS A 276 -15.16 -8.99 -3.80
CA LYS A 276 -15.80 -10.23 -4.27
C LYS A 276 -14.77 -11.37 -4.31
N ILE A 277 -13.58 -11.13 -4.86
CA ILE A 277 -12.48 -12.11 -4.84
C ILE A 277 -12.09 -12.50 -3.41
N GLY A 278 -11.90 -11.53 -2.52
CA GLY A 278 -11.56 -11.77 -1.12
C GLY A 278 -12.61 -12.60 -0.40
N GLY A 279 -13.90 -12.30 -0.61
CA GLY A 279 -15.02 -13.09 -0.10
C GLY A 279 -14.99 -14.53 -0.63
N CYS A 280 -14.83 -14.71 -1.94
CA CYS A 280 -14.77 -16.04 -2.56
C CYS A 280 -13.57 -16.88 -2.10
N ILE A 281 -12.41 -16.27 -1.91
CA ILE A 281 -11.24 -16.95 -1.36
C ILE A 281 -11.46 -17.29 0.12
N THR A 282 -12.17 -16.45 0.86
CA THR A 282 -12.56 -16.73 2.25
C THR A 282 -13.49 -17.95 2.35
N GLU A 283 -14.42 -18.14 1.41
CA GLU A 283 -15.26 -19.37 1.36
C GLU A 283 -14.42 -20.64 1.13
N ILE A 284 -13.29 -20.53 0.45
CA ILE A 284 -12.33 -21.63 0.26
C ILE A 284 -11.54 -21.89 1.56
N GLY A 285 -11.47 -20.92 2.47
CA GLY A 285 -10.77 -21.00 3.75
C GLY A 285 -9.30 -20.60 3.66
N VAL A 286 -8.90 -19.83 2.64
CA VAL A 286 -7.52 -19.36 2.48
C VAL A 286 -7.42 -17.89 2.94
N PRO A 287 -6.57 -17.55 3.92
CA PRO A 287 -6.41 -16.18 4.37
C PRO A 287 -5.52 -15.37 3.42
N LEU A 288 -5.63 -14.04 3.51
CA LEU A 288 -4.68 -13.12 2.90
C LEU A 288 -3.30 -13.24 3.55
N THR A 289 -2.29 -13.49 2.73
CA THR A 289 -0.87 -13.30 3.06
C THR A 289 -0.47 -11.86 2.74
N LYS A 290 -0.25 -11.05 3.78
CA LYS A 290 0.07 -9.62 3.64
C LYS A 290 1.54 -9.42 3.27
N GLU A 291 1.77 -8.67 2.19
CA GLU A 291 3.09 -8.25 1.74
C GLU A 291 3.19 -6.72 1.75
N PRO A 292 4.06 -6.10 2.58
CA PRO A 292 4.07 -4.66 2.80
C PRO A 292 4.41 -3.79 1.58
N GLY A 293 4.89 -4.38 0.48
CA GLY A 293 5.28 -3.66 -0.73
C GLY A 293 4.17 -3.49 -1.76
N PHE A 294 3.00 -4.08 -1.53
CA PHE A 294 1.82 -3.83 -2.36
C PHE A 294 1.09 -2.60 -1.83
N HIS A 295 1.06 -1.53 -2.62
CA HIS A 295 0.44 -0.27 -2.21
C HIS A 295 -0.77 0.06 -3.07
N GLN A 296 -1.94 0.09 -2.43
CA GLN A 296 -3.17 0.63 -3.01
C GLN A 296 -3.06 2.15 -3.19
N MET A 297 -2.21 2.82 -2.38
CA MET A 297 -2.01 4.26 -2.40
C MET A 297 -3.31 5.05 -2.23
N ASP A 298 -4.19 4.55 -1.36
CA ASP A 298 -5.40 5.26 -0.95
C ASP A 298 -5.03 6.37 0.03
N ILE A 299 -4.30 7.36 -0.47
CA ILE A 299 -3.92 8.59 0.21
C ILE A 299 -4.12 9.76 -0.76
N ARG A 300 -4.14 10.98 -0.23
CA ARG A 300 -4.25 12.23 -1.00
C ARG A 300 -3.05 13.12 -0.75
N GLU A 301 -2.87 14.12 -1.62
CA GLU A 301 -1.80 15.12 -1.54
C GLU A 301 -0.40 14.50 -1.77
N ASP A 302 0.56 14.73 -0.89
CA ASP A 302 1.97 14.44 -1.14
C ASP A 302 2.39 13.04 -0.63
N PRO A 303 2.72 12.08 -1.54
CA PRO A 303 3.13 10.73 -1.15
C PRO A 303 4.53 10.66 -0.53
N TYR A 304 5.27 11.77 -0.48
CA TYR A 304 6.67 11.83 -0.07
C TYR A 304 6.95 11.11 1.25
N GLY A 305 6.14 11.37 2.30
CA GLY A 305 6.35 10.78 3.60
C GLY A 305 6.31 9.25 3.59
N LEU A 306 5.35 8.67 2.86
CA LEU A 306 5.18 7.22 2.71
C LEU A 306 6.36 6.61 1.94
N LEU A 307 6.73 7.20 0.79
CA LEU A 307 7.79 6.67 -0.07
C LEU A 307 9.20 6.86 0.54
N ALA A 308 9.43 7.95 1.27
CA ALA A 308 10.71 8.23 1.93
C ALA A 308 10.97 7.37 3.18
N ALA A 309 9.92 6.78 3.75
CA ALA A 309 10.00 5.86 4.88
C ALA A 309 9.35 4.51 4.55
N HIS A 310 9.52 4.05 3.30
CA HIS A 310 9.03 2.74 2.86
C HIS A 310 9.49 1.63 3.82
N PRO A 311 8.59 0.68 4.17
CA PRO A 311 8.93 -0.42 5.07
C PRO A 311 10.11 -1.26 4.54
N VAL A 312 10.75 -2.03 5.43
CA VAL A 312 11.84 -2.96 5.06
C VAL A 312 11.27 -4.18 4.32
N ALA A 313 10.89 -3.95 3.07
CA ALA A 313 10.28 -4.89 2.13
C ALA A 313 10.55 -4.37 0.71
N PRO A 314 10.60 -5.22 -0.32
CA PRO A 314 10.72 -4.73 -1.69
C PRO A 314 9.45 -3.96 -2.09
N LEU A 315 9.60 -2.83 -2.78
CA LEU A 315 8.46 -2.15 -3.43
C LEU A 315 7.92 -3.05 -4.55
N VAL A 316 6.64 -3.42 -4.48
CA VAL A 316 6.02 -4.37 -5.42
C VAL A 316 5.08 -3.66 -6.40
N SER A 317 4.28 -2.71 -5.91
CA SER A 317 3.34 -1.97 -6.74
C SER A 317 2.96 -0.63 -6.13
N LEU A 318 2.55 0.29 -7.01
CA LEU A 318 1.91 1.56 -6.68
C LEU A 318 0.63 1.70 -7.51
N HIS A 319 -0.32 2.50 -7.02
CA HIS A 319 -1.61 2.71 -7.68
C HIS A 319 -2.11 4.14 -7.45
N HIS A 320 -3.24 4.52 -8.05
CA HIS A 320 -3.92 5.80 -7.85
C HIS A 320 -3.01 7.05 -7.97
N LEU A 321 -1.96 6.99 -8.81
CA LEU A 321 -0.96 8.07 -8.88
C LEU A 321 -1.53 9.39 -9.37
N ASP A 322 -2.61 9.39 -10.15
CA ASP A 322 -3.32 10.60 -10.62
C ASP A 322 -4.03 11.38 -9.49
N TYR A 323 -4.22 10.77 -8.33
CA TYR A 323 -4.95 11.35 -7.19
C TYR A 323 -4.06 12.02 -6.14
N MET A 324 -2.75 12.02 -6.39
CA MET A 324 -1.71 12.55 -5.53
C MET A 324 -0.83 13.53 -6.28
N TRP A 325 0.00 14.27 -5.56
CA TRP A 325 1.02 15.11 -6.17
C TRP A 325 2.11 14.26 -6.85
N PRO A 326 2.82 14.81 -7.84
CA PRO A 326 3.97 14.15 -8.44
C PRO A 326 4.99 13.77 -7.37
N MET A 327 5.53 12.54 -7.45
CA MET A 327 6.50 12.05 -6.47
C MET A 327 7.78 12.90 -6.41
N PHE A 328 8.11 13.59 -7.50
CA PHE A 328 9.25 14.49 -7.60
C PHE A 328 8.79 15.92 -7.89
N PRO A 329 9.41 16.94 -7.27
CA PRO A 329 9.03 18.33 -7.49
C PRO A 329 9.30 18.77 -8.94
N GLU A 330 8.53 19.76 -9.41
CA GLU A 330 8.65 20.37 -10.75
C GLU A 330 8.55 19.36 -11.91
N LYS A 331 7.86 18.22 -11.71
CA LYS A 331 7.61 17.19 -12.72
C LYS A 331 6.13 16.90 -12.85
N SER A 332 5.72 16.44 -14.03
CA SER A 332 4.41 15.80 -14.20
C SER A 332 4.37 14.42 -13.52
N GLN A 333 3.17 13.83 -13.45
CA GLN A 333 2.96 12.49 -12.92
C GLN A 333 3.73 11.42 -13.68
N GLU A 334 3.65 11.48 -15.01
CA GLU A 334 4.37 10.55 -15.89
C GLU A 334 5.89 10.71 -15.76
N GLU A 335 6.41 11.94 -15.77
CA GLU A 335 7.85 12.19 -15.62
C GLU A 335 8.38 11.73 -14.25
N SER A 336 7.59 11.95 -13.20
CA SER A 336 7.91 11.48 -11.84
C SER A 336 7.98 9.96 -11.78
N LEU A 337 7.00 9.27 -12.38
CA LEU A 337 6.98 7.82 -12.46
C LEU A 337 8.16 7.28 -13.25
N ARG A 338 8.42 7.81 -14.46
CA ARG A 338 9.55 7.39 -15.29
C ARG A 338 10.88 7.55 -14.58
N LYS A 339 11.03 8.60 -13.75
CA LYS A 339 12.22 8.83 -12.94
C LYS A 339 12.38 7.81 -11.81
N LEU A 340 11.32 7.44 -11.10
CA LEU A 340 11.39 6.37 -10.10
C LEU A 340 11.74 5.04 -10.76
N VAL A 341 11.10 4.72 -11.89
CA VAL A 341 11.32 3.48 -12.64
C VAL A 341 12.73 3.40 -13.22
N SER A 342 13.33 4.52 -13.63
CA SER A 342 14.72 4.51 -14.13
C SER A 342 15.73 4.17 -13.03
N ALA A 343 15.52 4.68 -11.80
CA ALA A 343 16.30 4.28 -10.64
C ALA A 343 16.09 2.80 -10.30
N TYR A 344 14.83 2.35 -10.32
CA TYR A 344 14.47 0.95 -10.10
C TYR A 344 15.21 -0.01 -11.03
N LYS A 345 15.27 0.29 -12.33
CA LYS A 345 15.96 -0.55 -13.33
C LYS A 345 17.46 -0.73 -13.04
N THR A 346 18.05 0.12 -12.20
CA THR A 346 19.48 0.01 -11.84
C THR A 346 19.72 -0.92 -10.66
N ASP A 347 18.92 -0.83 -9.59
CA ASP A 347 19.04 -1.69 -8.41
C ASP A 347 17.63 -2.03 -7.86
N PRO A 348 16.89 -2.94 -8.52
CA PRO A 348 15.47 -3.19 -8.26
C PRO A 348 15.16 -3.43 -6.78
N SER A 349 15.97 -4.30 -6.17
CA SER A 349 15.83 -4.71 -4.78
C SER A 349 16.12 -3.60 -3.78
N ARG A 350 16.76 -2.50 -4.17
CA ARG A 350 17.09 -1.39 -3.27
C ARG A 350 16.14 -0.21 -3.37
N THR A 351 15.25 -0.21 -4.36
CA THR A 351 14.29 0.87 -4.61
C THR A 351 13.48 1.20 -3.35
N LEU A 352 13.47 2.48 -2.99
CA LEU A 352 12.89 3.07 -1.77
C LEU A 352 13.41 2.54 -0.43
N GLN A 353 14.40 1.64 -0.43
CA GLN A 353 14.88 1.06 0.82
C GLN A 353 15.54 2.12 1.69
N GLN A 354 14.97 2.29 2.89
CA GLN A 354 15.38 3.30 3.84
C GLN A 354 16.64 2.86 4.60
N SER A 355 17.72 3.65 4.55
CA SER A 355 18.98 3.43 5.27
C SER A 355 19.36 4.66 6.09
N PHE A 356 20.01 4.48 7.25
CA PHE A 356 20.39 5.58 8.15
C PHE A 356 21.90 5.67 8.32
N CYS A 357 22.44 6.87 8.16
CA CYS A 357 23.85 7.19 8.41
C CYS A 357 23.92 8.20 9.55
N TYR A 358 24.81 7.97 10.50
CA TYR A 358 25.07 8.90 11.59
C TYR A 358 26.47 9.47 11.45
N ASP A 359 26.58 10.78 11.29
CA ASP A 359 27.85 11.50 11.32
C ASP A 359 28.02 12.13 12.71
N THR A 360 28.63 11.39 13.61
CA THR A 360 28.87 11.83 15.00
C THR A 360 29.88 12.96 15.09
N ARG A 361 30.66 13.25 14.03
CA ARG A 361 31.57 14.41 14.02
C ARG A 361 30.82 15.71 13.83
N ARG A 362 29.76 15.69 13.03
CA ARG A 362 28.92 16.85 12.72
C ARG A 362 27.60 16.86 13.51
N ASN A 363 27.34 15.83 14.29
CA ASN A 363 26.06 15.56 14.97
C ASN A 363 24.88 15.49 13.99
N TRP A 364 25.08 14.88 12.82
CA TRP A 364 24.06 14.77 11.79
C TRP A 364 23.48 13.37 11.69
N THR A 365 22.21 13.33 11.30
CA THR A 365 21.55 12.11 10.86
C THR A 365 21.17 12.24 9.40
N ILE A 366 21.44 11.20 8.61
CA ILE A 366 21.13 11.16 7.20
C ILE A 366 20.22 9.96 6.97
N SER A 367 19.01 10.20 6.46
CA SER A 367 18.09 9.14 6.03
C SER A 367 18.07 9.07 4.52
N ILE A 368 18.26 7.89 3.96
CA ILE A 368 18.31 7.65 2.51
C ILE A 368 17.16 6.72 2.14
N ALA A 369 16.24 7.16 1.29
CA ALA A 369 15.35 6.28 0.53
C ALA A 369 15.94 6.12 -0.87
N TRP A 370 16.62 5.00 -1.11
CA TRP A 370 17.46 4.85 -2.30
C TRP A 370 16.64 4.92 -3.59
N GLY A 371 17.11 5.70 -4.55
CA GLY A 371 16.41 5.96 -5.81
C GLY A 371 15.29 7.00 -5.70
N TYR A 372 15.16 7.68 -4.55
CA TYR A 372 14.11 8.67 -4.33
C TYR A 372 14.61 9.95 -3.65
N THR A 373 15.01 9.86 -2.37
CA THR A 373 15.38 11.05 -1.58
C THR A 373 16.47 10.77 -0.54
N VAL A 374 17.18 11.84 -0.16
CA VAL A 374 18.04 11.90 1.03
C VAL A 374 17.55 13.04 1.92
N GLN A 375 17.41 12.77 3.21
CA GLN A 375 17.06 13.72 4.25
C GLN A 375 18.27 13.94 5.15
N LEU A 376 18.72 15.19 5.28
CA LEU A 376 19.79 15.59 6.19
C LEU A 376 19.18 16.30 7.39
N TYR A 377 19.37 15.72 8.57
CA TYR A 377 18.99 16.30 9.86
C TYR A 377 20.25 16.85 10.54
N PRO A 378 20.32 18.17 10.82
CA PRO A 378 21.39 18.77 11.62
C PRO A 378 21.32 18.42 13.12
N ALA A 379 20.90 17.20 13.44
CA ALA A 379 20.77 16.66 14.79
C ALA A 379 20.84 15.12 14.75
N LEU A 380 21.08 14.50 15.91
CA LEU A 380 21.03 13.04 16.09
C LEU A 380 19.57 12.60 16.34
N VAL A 381 18.93 12.01 15.33
CA VAL A 381 17.53 11.57 15.34
C VAL A 381 17.45 10.06 15.52
N ARG A 382 16.52 9.59 16.35
CA ARG A 382 16.39 8.17 16.65
C ARG A 382 15.83 7.41 15.45
N ALA A 383 16.33 6.20 15.21
CA ALA A 383 15.87 5.33 14.12
C ALA A 383 14.36 5.07 14.16
N ARG A 384 13.77 4.88 15.35
CA ARG A 384 12.31 4.71 15.51
C ARG A 384 11.51 5.91 15.00
N GLU A 385 12.07 7.11 15.10
CA GLU A 385 11.42 8.31 14.59
C GLU A 385 11.55 8.42 13.08
N LEU A 386 12.72 8.11 12.53
CA LEU A 386 12.96 8.12 11.07
C LEU A 386 12.14 7.07 10.31
N GLU A 387 11.85 5.94 10.97
CA GLU A 387 10.96 4.89 10.46
C GLU A 387 9.49 5.32 10.37
N MET A 388 9.09 6.33 11.13
CA MET A 388 7.73 6.86 11.04
C MET A 388 7.67 7.84 9.86
N PRO A 389 6.85 7.55 8.82
CA PRO A 389 6.65 8.47 7.70
C PRO A 389 6.13 9.82 8.19
N PHE A 390 6.57 10.89 7.52
CA PHE A 390 5.95 12.20 7.70
C PHE A 390 4.51 12.15 7.19
N GLY A 391 3.57 12.73 7.94
CA GLY A 391 2.19 12.93 7.48
C GLY A 391 2.11 14.06 6.46
N THR A 392 2.67 13.84 5.26
CA THR A 392 2.57 14.76 4.10
C THR A 392 1.33 14.51 3.25
N PHE A 393 0.55 13.49 3.62
CA PHE A 393 -0.62 13.02 2.89
C PHE A 393 -1.83 12.95 3.81
N LEU A 394 -3.02 12.89 3.20
CA LEU A 394 -4.31 12.80 3.87
C LEU A 394 -5.01 11.47 3.55
N THR A 395 -5.99 11.10 4.38
CA THR A 395 -6.83 9.92 4.17
C THR A 395 -7.69 10.03 2.90
N TRP A 396 -7.99 8.90 2.28
CA TRP A 396 -8.58 8.80 0.93
C TRP A 396 -9.96 9.44 0.76
N THR A 397 -10.88 9.15 1.69
CA THR A 397 -12.29 9.52 1.70
C THR A 397 -12.52 10.81 2.46
N SER A 398 -11.96 10.92 3.67
CA SER A 398 -12.27 12.03 4.59
C SER A 398 -11.28 13.20 4.54
N TRP A 399 -10.17 13.07 3.79
CA TRP A 399 -9.14 14.11 3.68
C TRP A 399 -8.62 14.57 5.04
N GLN A 400 -8.47 13.64 5.98
CA GLN A 400 -7.98 13.90 7.34
C GLN A 400 -6.51 13.51 7.46
N GLU A 401 -5.81 14.08 8.43
CA GLU A 401 -4.42 13.69 8.71
C GLU A 401 -4.30 12.25 9.25
N ARG A 402 -5.40 11.63 9.72
CA ARG A 402 -5.48 10.32 10.39
C ARG A 402 -6.93 9.77 10.35
N PRO A 403 -7.15 8.45 10.54
CA PRO A 403 -6.15 7.40 10.82
C PRO A 403 -5.67 6.61 9.60
N PHE A 404 -4.41 6.14 9.68
CA PHE A 404 -3.77 5.24 8.72
C PHE A 404 -3.51 3.87 9.36
N THR A 405 -3.27 2.85 8.54
CA THR A 405 -2.97 1.48 8.99
C THR A 405 -1.54 1.31 9.53
N PHE A 406 -0.81 2.42 9.67
CA PHE A 406 0.55 2.52 10.19
C PHE A 406 0.76 3.85 10.95
N ASP A 407 1.83 3.93 11.73
CA ASP A 407 2.18 5.12 12.50
C ASP A 407 2.65 6.25 11.57
N VAL A 408 2.16 7.47 11.79
CA VAL A 408 2.61 8.68 11.10
C VAL A 408 3.10 9.73 12.08
N ARG A 409 4.19 10.44 11.75
CA ARG A 409 4.69 11.57 12.54
C ARG A 409 4.39 12.90 11.86
N ARG A 410 4.16 13.93 12.67
CA ARG A 410 3.91 15.28 12.18
C ARG A 410 5.21 15.89 11.65
N MET A 411 5.15 16.55 10.50
CA MET A 411 6.23 17.42 10.05
C MET A 411 6.15 18.75 10.80
N SER A 412 7.21 19.13 11.52
CA SER A 412 7.24 20.39 12.29
C SER A 412 6.99 21.60 11.39
N SER A 413 6.37 22.66 11.92
CA SER A 413 6.29 23.94 11.22
C SER A 413 7.58 24.75 11.34
N ASP A 414 8.44 24.44 12.32
CA ASP A 414 9.74 25.07 12.50
C ASP A 414 10.72 24.55 11.44
N LEU A 415 11.31 25.46 10.66
CA LEU A 415 12.30 25.16 9.63
C LEU A 415 13.55 24.50 10.22
N CYS A 416 13.92 24.84 11.46
CA CYS A 416 15.09 24.29 12.14
C CYS A 416 14.89 22.85 12.60
N GLU A 417 13.64 22.40 12.76
CA GLU A 417 13.30 21.03 13.12
C GLU A 417 13.05 20.14 11.89
N LYS A 418 12.97 20.73 10.70
CA LYS A 418 12.80 19.99 9.44
C LYS A 418 14.15 19.52 8.89
N PRO A 419 14.19 18.31 8.29
CA PRO A 419 15.35 17.91 7.52
C PRO A 419 15.48 18.76 6.26
N LEU A 420 16.72 18.96 5.82
CA LEU A 420 17.01 19.37 4.45
C LEU A 420 16.72 18.20 3.51
N ILE A 421 15.88 18.44 2.50
CA ILE A 421 15.43 17.41 1.56
C ILE A 421 16.21 17.50 0.26
N PHE A 422 16.70 16.36 -0.21
CA PHE A 422 17.42 16.21 -1.46
C PHE A 422 16.70 15.15 -2.31
N TYR A 423 16.39 15.46 -3.57
CA TYR A 423 15.73 14.53 -4.48
C TYR A 423 16.74 13.92 -5.44
N LEU A 424 16.45 12.69 -5.89
CA LEU A 424 17.25 12.00 -6.90
C LEU A 424 17.47 12.91 -8.12
N ASP A 425 18.72 12.99 -8.58
CA ASP A 425 19.11 13.63 -9.84
C ASP A 425 18.96 12.65 -11.01
N ASP A 426 18.93 13.14 -12.24
CA ASP A 426 18.81 12.27 -13.44
C ASP A 426 20.06 11.37 -13.64
N LYS A 427 21.14 11.63 -12.90
CA LYS A 427 22.36 10.83 -12.87
C LYS A 427 22.19 9.60 -11.99
N VAL A 428 21.74 8.51 -12.60
CA VAL A 428 21.85 7.16 -12.06
C VAL A 428 22.97 6.45 -12.82
N GLY A 429 24.10 6.23 -12.16
CA GLY A 429 25.29 5.61 -12.75
C GLY A 429 25.48 4.18 -12.24
N SER A 430 26.04 3.33 -13.08
CA SER A 430 26.66 2.08 -12.65
C SER A 430 28.18 2.23 -12.64
N PHE A 431 28.87 1.59 -11.69
CA PHE A 431 30.33 1.54 -11.69
C PHE A 431 30.82 0.11 -11.52
N GLY A 432 31.79 -0.27 -12.35
CA GLY A 432 32.16 -1.66 -12.55
C GLY A 432 30.98 -2.50 -13.08
N SER A 433 31.04 -3.81 -12.90
CA SER A 433 29.97 -4.73 -13.36
C SER A 433 28.84 -4.95 -12.33
N ARG A 434 28.95 -4.40 -11.11
CA ARG A 434 28.07 -4.74 -9.96
C ARG A 434 27.81 -3.60 -8.97
N GLY A 435 28.15 -2.35 -9.29
CA GLY A 435 27.93 -1.20 -8.41
C GLY A 435 26.90 -0.21 -8.96
N SER A 436 26.15 0.45 -8.07
CA SER A 436 25.24 1.56 -8.37
C SER A 436 25.68 2.84 -7.66
N VAL A 437 25.52 3.98 -8.33
CA VAL A 437 25.75 5.34 -7.79
C VAL A 437 24.57 6.22 -8.18
N THR A 438 24.00 6.90 -7.20
CA THR A 438 22.90 7.86 -7.37
C THR A 438 23.29 9.19 -6.76
N THR A 439 23.04 10.29 -7.46
CA THR A 439 23.23 11.66 -6.95
C THR A 439 21.89 12.25 -6.51
N TYR A 440 21.88 13.04 -5.44
CA TYR A 440 20.68 13.71 -4.92
C TYR A 440 20.98 15.19 -4.74
N ASN A 441 20.17 16.05 -5.34
CA ASN A 441 20.35 17.49 -5.31
C ASN A 441 19.34 18.15 -4.36
N ARG A 442 19.77 19.24 -3.70
CA ARG A 442 18.93 19.96 -2.73
C ARG A 442 17.64 20.45 -3.39
N ALA A 443 16.50 20.19 -2.76
CA ALA A 443 15.22 20.74 -3.17
C ALA A 443 15.23 22.26 -3.02
N ARG A 444 14.59 22.99 -3.93
CA ARG A 444 14.35 24.42 -3.75
C ARG A 444 13.27 24.59 -2.69
N GLU A 445 13.56 25.30 -1.61
CA GLU A 445 12.54 25.62 -0.61
C GLU A 445 11.62 26.74 -1.12
N GLU A 446 10.31 26.50 -1.05
CA GLU A 446 9.31 27.52 -1.36
C GLU A 446 9.42 28.70 -0.39
N GLY A 447 9.62 29.89 -0.94
CA GLY A 447 9.69 31.14 -0.18
C GLY A 447 11.08 31.50 0.36
N GLY A 448 12.12 30.68 0.12
CA GLY A 448 13.53 31.04 0.36
C GLY A 448 13.87 31.37 1.82
N LYS A 449 13.06 30.93 2.78
CA LYS A 449 13.32 31.12 4.20
C LYS A 449 14.15 29.94 4.70
N GLU A 450 15.31 30.22 5.28
CA GLU A 450 16.16 29.18 5.87
C GLU A 450 16.17 29.29 7.40
N CYS A 451 16.54 28.20 8.05
CA CYS A 451 16.78 28.21 9.49
C CYS A 451 18.06 29.03 9.81
N ASP A 452 17.96 29.98 10.73
CA ASP A 452 19.07 30.84 11.16
C ASP A 452 19.96 30.21 12.26
N SER A 453 19.64 28.99 12.73
CA SER A 453 20.40 28.29 13.77
C SER A 453 21.85 28.04 13.34
N TYR A 454 22.78 28.25 14.29
CA TYR A 454 24.21 28.01 14.07
C TYR A 454 24.50 26.56 13.67
N GLU A 455 23.76 25.59 14.23
CA GLU A 455 23.91 24.16 13.95
C GLU A 455 23.45 23.79 12.53
N TYR A 456 22.54 24.59 11.97
CA TYR A 456 21.94 24.37 10.66
C TYR A 456 22.83 24.90 9.53
N LYS A 457 23.60 25.98 9.78
CA LYS A 457 24.46 26.64 8.77
C LYS A 457 25.42 25.72 8.03
N PRO A 458 26.17 24.81 8.70
CA PRO A 458 27.06 23.91 7.98
C PRO A 458 26.28 22.91 7.11
N ALA A 459 25.08 22.51 7.51
CA ALA A 459 24.23 21.61 6.73
C ALA A 459 23.65 22.30 5.48
N LEU A 460 23.34 23.60 5.56
CA LEU A 460 22.91 24.40 4.40
C LEU A 460 23.95 24.48 3.29
N SER A 461 25.23 24.32 3.63
CA SER A 461 26.33 24.35 2.65
C SER A 461 26.44 23.07 1.81
N VAL A 462 25.71 22.01 2.18
CA VAL A 462 25.65 20.77 1.41
C VAL A 462 24.76 20.99 0.19
N SER A 463 25.34 20.86 -1.00
CA SER A 463 24.63 21.03 -2.26
C SER A 463 24.06 19.72 -2.80
N ALA A 464 24.74 18.60 -2.54
CA ALA A 464 24.33 17.29 -3.03
C ALA A 464 24.87 16.11 -2.19
N PHE A 465 24.29 14.94 -2.42
CA PHE A 465 24.79 13.66 -1.93
C PHE A 465 25.05 12.71 -3.08
N ASN A 466 26.14 11.96 -2.99
CA ASN A 466 26.37 10.79 -3.84
C ASN A 466 26.26 9.53 -2.98
N VAL A 467 25.35 8.64 -3.33
CA VAL A 467 25.15 7.37 -2.64
C VAL A 467 25.65 6.24 -3.52
N SER A 468 26.61 5.47 -3.01
CA SER A 468 27.20 4.32 -3.71
C SER A 468 26.83 3.00 -3.01
N ALA A 469 26.60 1.95 -3.78
CA ALA A 469 26.31 0.62 -3.25
C ALA A 469 26.76 -0.48 -4.22
N GLN A 470 26.91 -1.71 -3.71
CA GLN A 470 26.86 -2.89 -4.57
C GLN A 470 25.39 -3.23 -4.85
N ILE A 471 25.07 -3.71 -6.06
CA ILE A 471 23.72 -4.13 -6.43
C ILE A 471 23.18 -5.10 -5.38
N LEU A 472 21.97 -4.83 -4.88
CA LEU A 472 21.35 -5.66 -3.87
C LEU A 472 20.79 -6.92 -4.52
N SER A 473 21.27 -8.08 -4.10
CA SER A 473 20.75 -9.36 -4.59
C SER A 473 19.27 -9.52 -4.19
N PRO A 474 18.38 -9.93 -5.12
CA PRO A 474 16.97 -10.23 -4.82
C PRO A 474 16.78 -11.31 -3.75
N ASP A 475 17.76 -12.20 -3.57
CA ASP A 475 17.72 -13.26 -2.55
C ASP A 475 17.73 -12.72 -1.12
N ILE A 476 18.03 -11.42 -0.91
CA ILE A 476 17.87 -10.79 0.40
C ILE A 476 16.42 -10.86 0.88
N TRP A 477 15.45 -10.81 -0.04
CA TRP A 477 14.02 -10.81 0.29
C TRP A 477 13.49 -12.18 0.67
N LYS A 478 14.25 -13.25 0.41
CA LYS A 478 13.96 -14.62 0.90
C LYS A 478 14.47 -14.86 2.32
N LYS A 479 15.22 -13.91 2.89
CA LYS A 479 15.80 -13.98 4.24
C LYS A 479 15.01 -13.10 5.20
N ALA A 480 15.33 -13.20 6.48
CA ALA A 480 14.80 -12.27 7.48
C ALA A 480 15.11 -10.81 7.06
N PRO A 481 14.09 -9.97 6.84
CA PRO A 481 14.29 -8.60 6.37
C PRO A 481 15.12 -7.77 7.34
N ARG A 482 16.08 -7.01 6.81
CA ARG A 482 16.93 -6.13 7.62
C ARG A 482 17.42 -4.95 6.78
N ARG A 483 17.27 -3.74 7.32
CA ARG A 483 17.82 -2.50 6.77
C ARG A 483 19.34 -2.62 6.53
N GLN A 484 19.82 -2.01 5.46
CA GLN A 484 21.25 -1.92 5.16
C GLN A 484 21.95 -0.84 5.97
N CYS A 485 23.23 -1.07 6.22
CA CYS A 485 24.07 -0.12 6.95
C CYS A 485 24.58 0.96 6.00
N CYS A 486 24.68 2.18 6.50
CA CYS A 486 25.22 3.31 5.77
C CYS A 486 26.47 3.87 6.46
N GLU A 487 27.44 4.28 5.65
CA GLU A 487 28.65 4.97 6.08
C GLU A 487 28.79 6.32 5.36
N VAL A 488 29.21 7.35 6.10
CA VAL A 488 29.68 8.61 5.52
C VAL A 488 31.16 8.43 5.15
N VAL A 489 31.47 8.45 3.86
CA VAL A 489 32.83 8.22 3.36
C VAL A 489 33.61 9.54 3.46
N ASN A 490 34.74 9.51 4.18
CA ASN A 490 35.52 10.71 4.52
C ASN A 490 35.79 11.63 3.32
N ASP A 491 35.41 12.88 3.55
CA ASP A 491 35.69 14.10 2.80
C ASP A 491 37.20 14.34 2.78
N ARG A 492 37.91 13.95 1.69
CA ARG A 492 39.39 14.05 1.66
C ARG A 492 39.91 15.49 1.56
N ASN A 493 39.04 16.47 1.45
CA ASN A 493 39.28 17.89 1.72
C ASN A 493 37.89 18.47 1.99
N GLY A 494 37.65 19.06 3.17
CA GLY A 494 36.36 19.66 3.57
C GLY A 494 35.92 20.89 2.76
N THR A 495 36.18 20.88 1.46
CA THR A 495 35.88 21.88 0.44
C THR A 495 34.83 21.38 -0.55
N ASP A 496 34.51 20.08 -0.58
CA ASP A 496 33.46 19.57 -1.46
C ASP A 496 32.09 19.74 -0.79
N HIS A 497 31.23 20.54 -1.42
CA HIS A 497 29.82 20.70 -1.06
C HIS A 497 28.99 19.41 -1.27
N ILE A 498 29.63 18.30 -1.68
CA ILE A 498 28.99 17.04 -2.05
C ILE A 498 29.45 15.91 -1.12
N LEU A 499 28.53 15.38 -0.31
CA LEU A 499 28.84 14.31 0.63
C LEU A 499 28.74 12.93 -0.03
N GLN A 500 29.73 12.08 0.24
CA GLN A 500 29.77 10.70 -0.27
C GLN A 500 29.24 9.73 0.79
N LEU A 501 28.22 8.95 0.43
CA LEU A 501 27.61 7.94 1.27
C LEU A 501 27.80 6.56 0.64
N LYS A 502 27.95 5.55 1.48
CA LYS A 502 28.10 4.16 1.04
C LYS A 502 27.13 3.25 1.76
N LEU A 503 26.31 2.53 1.00
CA LEU A 503 25.41 1.51 1.51
C LEU A 503 26.04 0.13 1.39
N ARG A 504 25.88 -0.69 2.44
CA ARG A 504 26.39 -2.06 2.47
C ARG A 504 25.55 -2.96 3.39
N GLY A 505 25.79 -4.26 3.30
CA GLY A 505 25.33 -5.18 4.34
C GLY A 505 25.91 -4.79 5.70
N CYS A 506 25.12 -4.95 6.76
CA CYS A 506 25.59 -4.75 8.11
C CYS A 506 26.50 -5.89 8.56
N ASN A 507 27.54 -5.57 9.34
CA ASN A 507 28.36 -6.58 9.99
C ASN A 507 27.55 -7.33 11.08
N ARG A 508 28.00 -8.51 11.47
CA ARG A 508 27.27 -9.43 12.37
C ARG A 508 26.79 -8.80 13.68
N TRP A 509 27.55 -7.84 14.23
CA TRP A 509 27.29 -7.18 15.51
C TRP A 509 27.04 -5.68 15.41
N GLU A 510 27.06 -5.17 14.19
CA GLU A 510 26.77 -3.77 13.93
C GLU A 510 25.25 -3.59 13.93
N SER A 511 24.71 -2.66 14.72
CA SER A 511 23.36 -2.16 14.47
C SER A 511 23.37 -1.36 13.18
N SER A 512 22.25 -1.32 12.45
CA SER A 512 22.04 -0.44 11.27
C SER A 512 22.14 1.07 11.59
N VAL A 513 22.58 1.40 12.80
CA VAL A 513 22.52 2.66 13.51
C VAL A 513 23.68 2.60 14.53
N THR A 514 24.97 2.83 14.20
CA THR A 514 26.03 2.92 15.26
C THR A 514 27.43 3.30 14.75
N PRO A 515 28.37 3.78 15.61
CA PRO A 515 28.54 3.38 17.04
C PRO A 515 28.84 4.53 18.03
N PRO A 516 29.27 4.18 19.26
CA PRO A 516 28.55 3.81 20.49
C PRO A 516 28.17 5.00 21.39
#